data_AF-A0A8S3KDG4-F1
#
_entry.id   AF-A0A8S3KDG4-F1
#
_cell.length_a   1.000
_cell.length_b   1.000
_cell.length_c   1.000
_cell.angle_alpha   90.00
_cell.angle_beta   90.00
_cell.angle_gamma   90.00
#
_symmetry.space_group_name_H-M   'P 1'
#
loop_
_entity.id
_entity.type
_entity.pdbx_description
1 polymer ?
#
loop_
_entity_poly.entity_id
_entity_poly.type
_entity_poly.pdbx_seq_one_letter_code
_entity_poly.pdbx_strand_id
1 'polypeptide(L)'
;KETKKPKSDPFSYIKDEIFKYLNDENADDMVLLKPSNIYPTLSKLAMKFLSIPATSAPVERVFSQSGFLFRQHRASMTRTTLQQLTMLKCNRGLY
;
A
#
# COMPACT_ATOMS: atom_id res chain seq x y z
N LYS A 1 20.32 4.95 48.70
CA LYS A 1 19.98 3.86 47.75
C LYS A 1 19.25 4.50 46.58
N GLU A 2 19.97 4.97 45.57
CA GLU A 2 19.36 5.53 44.37
C GLU A 2 18.75 4.40 43.54
N THR A 3 17.42 4.40 43.45
CA THR A 3 16.67 3.50 42.57
C THR A 3 16.85 3.98 41.13
N LYS A 4 17.76 3.34 40.39
CA LYS A 4 17.89 3.51 38.94
C LYS A 4 16.54 3.25 38.28
N LYS A 5 15.91 4.29 37.72
CA LYS A 5 14.72 4.14 36.85
C LYS A 5 15.07 3.13 35.74
N PRO A 6 14.23 2.11 35.49
CA PRO A 6 14.49 1.15 34.42
C PRO A 6 14.57 1.93 33.10
N LYS A 7 15.60 1.65 32.29
CA LYS A 7 15.75 2.23 30.96
C LYS A 7 14.49 1.87 30.18
N SER A 8 13.59 2.83 29.97
CA SER A 8 12.35 2.61 29.24
C SER A 8 12.72 2.11 27.85
N ASP A 9 12.22 0.94 27.48
CA ASP A 9 12.50 0.35 26.18
C ASP A 9 12.20 1.37 25.07
N PRO A 10 13.10 1.55 24.09
CA PRO A 10 12.92 2.52 23.01
C PRO A 10 11.72 2.22 22.10
N PHE A 11 10.99 1.13 22.35
CA PHE A 11 9.79 0.72 21.61
C PHE A 11 8.50 0.77 22.44
N SER A 12 8.53 1.36 23.65
CA SER A 12 7.36 1.43 24.53
C SER A 12 6.16 2.14 23.86
N TYR A 13 6.42 3.19 23.09
CA TYR A 13 5.37 3.95 22.38
C TYR A 13 4.60 3.12 21.34
N ILE A 14 5.23 2.09 20.76
CA ILE A 14 4.59 1.20 19.78
C ILE A 14 3.54 0.32 20.48
N LYS A 15 3.87 -0.17 21.68
CA LYS A 15 2.94 -0.99 22.47
C LYS A 15 1.72 -0.19 22.90
N ASP A 16 1.92 1.07 23.30
CA ASP A 16 0.84 1.99 23.66
C ASP A 16 -0.09 2.26 22.47
N GLU A 17 0.48 2.51 21.28
CA GLU A 17 -0.27 2.74 20.05
C GLU A 17 -1.09 1.50 19.62
N ILE A 18 -0.52 0.30 19.74
CA ILE A 18 -1.21 -0.97 19.48
C ILE A 18 -2.35 -1.17 20.49
N PHE A 19 -2.09 -0.94 21.77
CA PHE A 19 -3.10 -1.09 22.82
C PHE A 19 -4.25 -0.12 22.60
N LYS A 20 -3.96 1.13 22.24
CA LYS A 20 -4.97 2.13 21.90
C LYS A 20 -5.82 1.70 20.70
N TYR A 21 -5.22 1.13 19.66
CA TYR A 21 -5.96 0.64 18.49
C TYR A 21 -6.86 -0.55 18.82
N LEU A 22 -6.36 -1.53 19.57
CA LEU A 22 -7.12 -2.74 19.91
C LEU A 22 -8.34 -2.50 20.82
N ASN A 23 -8.30 -1.42 21.61
CA ASN A 23 -9.40 -1.05 22.50
C ASN A 23 -10.33 0.02 21.91
N ASP A 24 -10.09 0.49 20.68
CA ASP A 24 -10.95 1.47 20.04
C ASP A 24 -12.14 0.77 19.35
N GLU A 25 -13.28 0.74 20.02
CA GLU A 25 -14.52 0.16 19.50
C GLU A 25 -15.17 0.99 18.38
N ASN A 26 -14.74 2.25 18.20
CA ASN A 26 -15.26 3.16 17.17
C ASN A 26 -14.27 3.32 16.01
N ALA A 27 -13.16 2.56 16.00
CA ALA A 27 -12.21 2.59 14.92
C ALA A 27 -12.87 2.09 13.63
N ASP A 28 -12.95 2.98 12.66
CA ASP A 28 -13.31 2.64 11.29
C ASP A 28 -12.33 1.57 10.78
N ASP A 29 -12.83 0.49 10.16
CA ASP A 29 -11.99 -0.65 9.70
C ASP A 29 -10.83 -0.19 8.78
N MET A 30 -11.01 0.96 8.12
CA MET A 30 -10.05 1.60 7.24
C MET A 30 -9.14 2.65 7.90
N VAL A 31 -9.24 2.90 9.21
CA VAL A 31 -8.53 4.00 9.89
C VAL A 31 -7.01 3.91 9.73
N LEU A 32 -6.46 2.69 9.68
CA LEU A 32 -5.02 2.45 9.51
C LEU A 32 -4.55 2.64 8.06
N LEU A 33 -5.44 2.43 7.09
CA LEU A 33 -5.18 2.60 5.66
C LEU A 33 -5.17 4.08 5.22
N LYS A 34 -5.50 5.00 6.13
CA LYS A 34 -5.41 6.44 5.88
C LYS A 34 -4.30 7.02 6.76
N PRO A 35 -3.47 7.95 6.23
CA PRO A 35 -2.47 8.62 7.03
C PRO A 35 -3.17 9.38 8.16
N SER A 36 -2.99 8.89 9.38
CA SER A 36 -3.70 9.39 10.56
C SER A 36 -2.69 9.87 11.59
N ASN A 37 -2.98 11.02 12.21
CA ASN A 37 -2.16 11.55 13.30
C ASN A 37 -2.37 10.80 14.63
N ILE A 38 -3.43 9.98 14.68
CA ILE A 38 -3.83 9.18 15.85
C ILE A 38 -2.92 7.95 16.00
N TYR A 39 -2.51 7.37 14.88
CA TYR A 39 -1.70 6.15 14.78
C TYR A 39 -0.53 6.36 13.80
N PRO A 40 0.46 7.21 14.15
CA PRO A 40 1.51 7.63 13.22
C PRO A 40 2.46 6.50 12.81
N THR A 41 2.67 5.48 13.64
CA THR A 41 3.59 4.36 13.36
C THR A 41 2.82 3.20 12.74
N LEU A 42 1.67 2.87 13.33
CA LEU A 42 0.84 1.74 12.93
C LEU A 42 0.18 1.99 11.58
N SER A 43 -0.28 3.21 11.28
CA SER A 43 -0.80 3.54 9.94
C SER A 43 0.29 3.42 8.86
N LYS A 44 1.52 3.88 9.13
CA LYS A 44 2.64 3.71 8.18
C LYS A 44 2.98 2.24 7.94
N LEU A 45 2.90 1.41 8.98
CA LEU A 45 3.12 -0.02 8.88
C LEU A 45 1.99 -0.68 8.07
N ALA A 46 0.74 -0.40 8.41
CA ALA A 46 -0.44 -0.90 7.72
C ALA A 46 -0.41 -0.53 6.23
N MET A 47 -0.08 0.71 5.89
CA MET A 47 0.10 1.15 4.50
C MET A 47 1.15 0.33 3.75
N LYS A 48 2.23 -0.09 4.40
CA LYS A 48 3.26 -0.92 3.74
C LYS A 48 2.80 -2.35 3.51
N PHE A 49 2.13 -2.95 4.48
CA PHE A 49 1.77 -4.38 4.43
C PHE A 49 0.42 -4.63 3.75
N LEU A 50 -0.59 -3.82 4.04
CA LEU A 50 -1.95 -3.99 3.53
C LEU A 50 -2.11 -3.46 2.10
N SER A 51 -1.23 -2.57 1.62
CA SER A 51 -1.25 -2.14 0.22
C SER A 51 -0.70 -3.18 -0.74
N ILE A 52 -0.10 -4.27 -0.24
CA ILE A 52 0.42 -5.34 -1.08
C ILE A 52 -0.78 -6.19 -1.55
N PRO A 53 -1.00 -6.33 -2.86
CA PRO A 53 -2.06 -7.19 -3.35
C PRO A 53 -1.74 -8.65 -2.99
N ALA A 54 -2.73 -9.36 -2.47
CA ALA A 54 -2.57 -10.77 -2.09
C ALA A 54 -2.35 -11.71 -3.29
N THR A 55 -2.64 -11.25 -4.51
CA THR A 55 -2.60 -12.07 -5.74
C THR A 55 -1.98 -11.31 -6.91
N SER A 56 -1.61 -12.05 -7.95
CA SER A 56 -1.14 -11.51 -9.24
C SER A 56 -2.25 -10.94 -10.13
N ALA A 57 -3.53 -11.08 -9.73
CA ALA A 57 -4.65 -10.64 -10.56
C ALA A 57 -4.54 -9.18 -11.07
N PRO A 58 -4.02 -8.19 -10.29
CA PRO A 58 -3.82 -6.83 -10.79
C PRO A 58 -2.80 -6.76 -11.94
N VAL A 59 -1.70 -7.50 -11.84
CA VAL A 59 -0.66 -7.49 -12.88
C VAL A 59 -1.10 -8.29 -14.11
N GLU A 60 -1.82 -9.40 -13.92
CA GLU A 60 -2.42 -10.18 -15.02
C GLU A 60 -3.42 -9.34 -15.82
N ARG A 61 -4.20 -8.49 -15.15
CA ARG A 61 -5.09 -7.52 -15.82
C ARG A 61 -4.29 -6.55 -16.69
N VAL A 62 -3.18 -6.01 -16.19
CA VAL A 62 -2.30 -5.12 -16.98
C VAL A 62 -1.70 -5.86 -18.18
N PHE A 63 -1.27 -7.11 -18.02
CA PHE A 63 -0.75 -7.91 -19.13
C PHE A 63 -1.82 -8.27 -20.16
N SER A 64 -3.03 -8.59 -19.73
CA SER A 64 -4.16 -8.82 -20.63
C SER A 64 -4.47 -7.57 -21.47
N GLN A 65 -4.52 -6.38 -20.85
CA GLN A 65 -4.70 -5.12 -21.58
C GLN A 65 -3.53 -4.82 -22.53
N SER A 66 -2.30 -5.09 -22.10
CA SER A 66 -1.11 -4.92 -22.94
C SER A 66 -1.11 -5.88 -24.13
N GLY A 67 -1.52 -7.12 -23.93
CA GLY A 67 -1.69 -8.12 -24.99
C GLY A 67 -2.76 -7.71 -25.99
N PHE A 68 -3.84 -7.07 -25.54
CA PHE A 68 -4.83 -6.48 -26.44
C PHE A 68 -4.26 -5.33 -27.30
N LEU A 69 -3.35 -4.53 -26.74
CA LEU A 69 -2.65 -3.49 -27.50
C LEU A 69 -1.65 -4.10 -28.50
N PHE A 70 -0.94 -5.15 -28.08
CA PHE A 70 0.04 -5.91 -28.86
C PHE A 70 -0.63 -6.96 -29.77
N ARG A 71 -1.49 -6.54 -30.70
CA ARG A 71 -2.03 -7.45 -31.73
C ARG A 71 -1.05 -7.61 -32.89
N GLN A 72 -1.17 -8.73 -33.63
CA GLN A 72 -0.33 -9.08 -34.78
C GLN A 72 -0.29 -7.98 -35.86
N HIS A 73 -1.40 -7.27 -36.11
CA HIS A 73 -1.46 -6.14 -37.05
C HIS A 73 -0.68 -4.89 -36.58
N ARG A 74 -0.21 -4.87 -35.32
CA ARG A 74 0.62 -3.81 -34.73
C ARG A 74 2.04 -4.30 -34.41
N ALA A 75 2.53 -5.30 -35.14
CA ALA A 75 3.86 -5.90 -34.92
C ALA A 75 5.04 -4.92 -35.08
N SER A 76 4.86 -3.79 -35.75
CA SER A 76 5.89 -2.73 -35.86
C SER A 76 5.98 -1.82 -34.62
N MET A 77 5.16 -2.04 -33.59
CA MET A 77 5.15 -1.21 -32.40
C MET A 77 6.34 -1.49 -31.49
N THR A 78 7.10 -0.45 -31.16
CA THR A 78 8.23 -0.54 -30.22
C THR A 78 7.74 -0.82 -28.79
N ARG A 79 8.57 -1.51 -28.00
CA ARG A 79 8.29 -1.81 -26.58
C ARG A 79 7.99 -0.57 -25.75
N THR A 80 8.68 0.54 -26.02
CA THR A 80 8.48 1.83 -25.35
C THR A 80 7.09 2.40 -25.60
N THR A 81 6.63 2.40 -26.85
CA THR A 81 5.29 2.85 -27.23
C THR A 81 4.21 1.97 -26.61
N LEU A 82 4.40 0.65 -26.59
CA LEU A 82 3.49 -0.26 -25.90
C LEU A 82 3.38 0.07 -24.41
N GLN A 83 4.51 0.24 -23.72
CA GLN A 83 4.54 0.57 -22.30
C GLN A 83 3.79 1.87 -22.00
N GLN A 84 4.00 2.92 -22.82
CA GLN A 84 3.29 4.19 -22.69
C GLN A 84 1.78 4.03 -22.91
N LEU A 85 1.37 3.30 -23.96
CA LEU A 85 -0.04 3.05 -24.24
C LEU A 85 -0.71 2.24 -23.13
N THR A 86 -0.03 1.22 -22.59
CA THR A 86 -0.51 0.46 -21.43
C THR A 86 -0.67 1.37 -20.21
N MET A 87 0.32 2.23 -19.91
CA MET A 87 0.24 3.18 -18.81
C MET A 87 -0.97 4.10 -18.96
N LEU A 88 -1.18 4.68 -20.14
CA LEU A 88 -2.32 5.56 -20.41
C LEU A 88 -3.65 4.80 -20.33
N LYS A 89 -3.71 3.57 -20.84
CA LYS A 89 -4.92 2.74 -20.86
C LYS A 89 -5.33 2.32 -19.44
N CYS A 90 -4.39 1.89 -18.62
CA CYS A 90 -4.65 1.40 -17.26
C CYS A 90 -4.97 2.55 -16.28
N ASN A 91 -4.51 3.77 -16.53
CA ASN A 91 -4.69 4.94 -15.66
C ASN A 91 -5.74 5.94 -16.17
N ARG A 92 -6.61 5.55 -17.11
CA ARG A 92 -7.59 6.44 -17.75
C ARG A 92 -8.52 7.16 -16.76
N GLY A 93 -8.79 6.59 -15.58
CA GLY A 93 -9.67 7.20 -14.57
C GLY A 93 -8.98 8.17 -13.61
N LEU A 94 -7.68 8.42 -13.76
CA LEU A 94 -6.90 9.32 -12.92
C LEU A 94 -6.70 10.72 -13.55
N TYR A 95 -7.20 10.92 -14.78
CA TYR A 95 -7.14 12.15 -15.58
C TYR A 95 -8.51 12.40 -16.22
#